data_AF-A0A1A6FGH4-F1
#
_entry.id   AF-A0A1A6FGH4-F1
#
_cell.length_a   1.000
_cell.length_b   1.000
_cell.length_c   1.000
_cell.angle_alpha   90.00
_cell.angle_beta   90.00
_cell.angle_gamma   90.00
#
_symmetry.space_group_name_H-M   'P 1'
#
loop_
_entity.id
_entity.type
_entity.pdbx_description
1 polymer ?
#
loop_
_entity_poly.entity_id
_entity_poly.type
_entity_poly.pdbx_seq_one_letter_code
_entity_poly.pdbx_strand_id
1 'polypeptide(L)' 'MGEARHVKLFRNGRNQAVRIPVEFELPGDEAIMRREGDRLVLEPTRKRGLLGLLETMEPIDEAFPEIEDQPPAPEPIF' A
#
# COMPACT_ATOMS: atom_id res chain seq x y z
N MET A 1 -21.94 -12.33 6.54
CA MET A 1 -21.98 -11.75 7.90
C MET A 1 -20.55 -11.73 8.40
N GLY A 2 -19.99 -10.56 8.69
CA GLY A 2 -18.60 -10.46 9.14
C GLY A 2 -18.43 -11.21 10.47
N GLU A 3 -17.37 -12.01 10.58
CA GLU A 3 -17.03 -12.67 11.83
C GLU A 3 -16.63 -11.61 12.86
N ALA A 4 -17.24 -11.65 14.04
CA ALA A 4 -16.91 -10.75 15.14
C ALA A 4 -16.26 -11.55 16.25
N ARG A 5 -15.06 -11.15 16.67
CA ARG A 5 -14.35 -11.77 17.78
C ARG A 5 -14.16 -10.77 18.92
N HIS A 6 -14.52 -11.20 20.13
CA HIS A 6 -14.23 -10.43 21.32
C HIS A 6 -12.73 -10.51 21.63
N VAL A 7 -12.06 -9.37 21.64
CA VAL A 7 -10.64 -9.23 21.94
C VAL A 7 -10.42 -8.39 23.19
N LYS A 8 -9.36 -8.67 23.93
CA LYS A 8 -8.97 -7.89 25.11
C LYS A 8 -8.00 -6.77 24.71
N LEU A 9 -8.27 -5.57 25.20
CA LEU A 9 -7.34 -4.45 25.12
C LEU A 9 -6.26 -4.62 26.20
N PHE A 10 -5.03 -4.25 25.87
CA PHE A 10 -3.91 -4.26 26.80
C PHE A 10 -3.05 -3.00 26.63
N ARG A 11 -2.03 -2.86 27.47
CA ARG A 11 -1.09 -1.74 27.43
C ARG A 11 0.25 -2.22 26.88
N ASN A 12 0.78 -1.51 25.89
CA ASN A 12 2.15 -1.62 25.44
C ASN A 12 2.87 -0.31 25.77
N GLY A 13 3.54 -0.27 26.93
CA GLY A 13 4.08 0.95 27.52
C GLY A 13 3.00 2.02 27.73
N ARG A 14 3.16 3.18 27.09
CA ARG A 14 2.19 4.29 27.16
C ARG A 14 1.01 4.15 26.20
N ASN A 15 1.02 3.13 25.34
CA ASN A 15 0.03 2.95 24.28
C ASN A 15 -0.99 1.87 24.65
N GLN A 16 -2.21 2.02 24.16
CA GLN A 16 -3.20 0.94 24.16
C GLN A 16 -2.99 0.08 22.92
N ALA A 17 -3.11 -1.23 23.06
CA ALA A 17 -2.91 -2.19 21.99
C ALA A 17 -3.99 -3.28 22.03
N VAL A 18 -4.21 -3.91 20.88
CA VAL A 18 -5.08 -5.06 20.71
C VAL A 18 -4.30 -6.13 19.93
N ARG A 19 -4.48 -7.40 20.28
CA ARG A 19 -3.92 -8.49 19.47
C ARG A 19 -4.88 -8.75 18.33
N ILE A 20 -4.40 -8.69 17.10
CA ILE A 20 -5.17 -9.04 15.91
C ILE A 20 -5.09 -10.57 15.77
N PRO A 21 -6.21 -11.30 15.90
CA PRO A 21 -6.22 -12.75 15.63
C PRO A 21 -5.86 -13.04 14.16
N VAL A 22 -5.31 -14.22 13.88
CA VAL A 22 -4.82 -14.60 12.54
C VAL A 22 -5.90 -14.49 11.45
N GLU A 23 -7.15 -14.78 11.80
CA GLU A 23 -8.28 -14.66 10.88
C GLU A 23 -8.64 -13.21 10.49
N PHE A 24 -8.12 -12.22 11.24
CA PHE A 24 -8.28 -10.79 10.97
C PHE A 24 -6.97 -10.09 10.56
N GLU A 25 -5.92 -10.86 10.26
CA GLU A 25 -4.61 -10.31 9.90
C GLU A 25 -4.71 -9.47 8.61
N LEU A 26 -4.17 -8.26 8.66
CA LEU A 26 -4.11 -7.36 7.50
C LEU A 26 -2.85 -7.66 6.68
N PRO A 27 -2.91 -7.53 5.34
CA PRO A 27 -1.72 -7.70 4.52
C PRO A 27 -0.71 -6.58 4.79
N GLY A 28 0.57 -6.95 4.89
CA GLY A 28 1.68 -6.02 5.08
C GLY A 28 2.01 -5.74 6.55
N ASP A 29 2.81 -4.70 6.77
CA ASP A 29 3.32 -4.27 8.08
C ASP A 29 2.74 -2.91 8.55
N GLU A 30 1.95 -2.26 7.70
CA GLU A 30 1.38 -0.93 7.93
C GLU A 30 -0.15 -0.93 7.74
N ALA A 31 -0.84 -0.22 8.63
CA ALA A 31 -2.27 0.01 8.54
C ALA A 31 -2.62 1.46 8.90
N ILE A 32 -3.67 1.98 8.26
CA ILE A 32 -4.28 3.26 8.58
C ILE A 32 -5.37 3.02 9.61
N MET A 33 -5.33 3.74 10.72
CA MET A 33 -6.37 3.72 11.75
C MET A 33 -7.20 4.99 11.67
N ARG A 34 -8.54 4.84 11.59
CA ARG A 34 -9.50 5.94 11.60
C ARG A 34 -10.54 5.74 12.69
N ARG A 35 -11.12 6.82 13.19
CA ARG A 35 -12.22 6.79 14.16
C ARG A 35 -13.50 7.24 13.49
N GLU A 36 -14.52 6.39 13.55
CA GLU A 36 -15.86 6.65 13.03
C GLU A 36 -16.86 6.51 14.20
N GLY A 37 -17.19 7.63 14.83
CA GLY A 37 -18.01 7.63 16.04
C GLY A 37 -17.35 6.85 17.18
N ASP A 38 -18.00 5.76 17.61
CA ASP A 38 -17.53 4.84 18.63
C ASP A 38 -16.63 3.71 18.10
N ARG A 39 -16.42 3.65 16.77
CA ARG A 39 -15.67 2.58 16.10
C ARG A 39 -14.25 3.02 15.78
N LEU A 40 -13.32 2.07 15.91
CA LEU A 40 -11.99 2.16 15.32
C LEU A 40 -11.95 1.28 14.07
N VAL A 41 -11.65 1.89 12.93
CA VAL A 41 -11.52 1.21 11.63
C VAL A 41 -10.04 1.13 11.32
N LEU A 42 -9.53 -0.09 11.09
CA LEU A 42 -8.19 -0.32 10.56
C LEU A 42 -8.30 -0.77 9.11
N GLU A 43 -7.50 -0.15 8.25
CA GLU A 43 -7.42 -0.49 6.83
C GLU A 43 -5.94 -0.73 6.46
N PRO A 44 -5.62 -1.70 5.59
CA PRO A 44 -4.24 -1.91 5.17
C PRO A 44 -3.74 -0.70 4.39
N THR A 45 -2.49 -0.29 4.62
CA THR A 45 -1.84 0.70 3.78
C THR A 45 -1.55 0.04 2.43
N ARG A 46 -2.42 0.27 1.43
CA ARG A 46 -2.14 -0.18 0.05
C ARG A 46 -0.98 0.66 -0.49
N LYS A 47 0.25 0.19 -0.28
CA LYS A 47 1.37 0.59 -1.14
C LYS A 47 1.05 0.00 -2.52
N ARG A 48 0.37 0.76 -3.38
CA ARG A 48 0.35 0.43 -4.81
C ARG A 48 1.81 0.58 -5.26
N GLY A 49 2.58 -0.49 -5.13
CA GLY A 49 3.92 -0.56 -5.71
C GLY A 49 3.82 -0.41 -7.22
N LEU A 50 4.96 -0.49 -7.93
CA LEU A 50 4.97 -0.41 -9.39
C LEU A 50 3.90 -1.31 -10.03
N LEU A 51 3.71 -2.53 -9.52
CA LEU A 51 2.66 -3.45 -9.96
C LEU A 51 1.25 -2.88 -9.81
N GLY A 52 0.89 -2.35 -8.64
CA GLY A 52 -0.44 -1.77 -8.40
C GLY A 52 -0.70 -0.47 -9.16
N LEU A 53 0.36 0.22 -9.62
CA LEU A 53 0.24 1.34 -10.55
C LEU A 53 0.01 0.83 -11.98
N LEU A 54 0.79 -0.17 -12.42
CA LEU A 54 0.64 -0.77 -13.75
C LEU A 54 -0.75 -1.42 -13.94
N GLU A 55 -1.30 -2.05 -12.91
CA GLU A 55 -2.68 -2.58 -12.93
C GLU A 55 -3.76 -1.51 -13.16
N THR A 56 -3.45 -0.24 -12.87
CA THR A 56 -4.39 0.88 -13.05
C THR A 56 -4.25 1.57 -14.41
N MET A 57 -3.26 1.19 -15.21
CA MET A 57 -3.02 1.77 -16.53
C MET A 57 -3.82 1.02 -17.59
N GLU A 58 -4.47 1.78 -18.46
CA GLU A 58 -5.12 1.24 -19.66
C GLU A 58 -4.10 1.13 -20.81
N PRO A 59 -4.28 0.18 -21.75
CA PRO A 59 -3.53 0.16 -22.99
C PRO A 59 -3.64 1.52 -23.71
N ILE A 60 -2.51 2.02 -24.19
CA ILE A 60 -2.50 3.19 -25.09
C ILE A 60 -2.66 2.67 -26.52
N ASP A 61 -3.65 3.20 -27.23
CA ASP A 61 -3.91 2.92 -28.66
C ASP A 61 -3.15 3.89 -29.60
N GLU A 62 -2.36 4.80 -29.04
CA GLU A 62 -1.55 5.75 -29.80
C GLU A 62 -0.23 5.11 -30.24
N ALA A 63 0.14 5.32 -31.50
CA ALA A 63 1.48 4.98 -31.97
C ALA A 63 2.49 5.94 -31.34
N PHE A 64 3.61 5.39 -30.87
CA PHE A 64 4.73 6.20 -30.41
C PHE A 64 5.25 7.06 -31.57
N PRO A 65 5.58 8.33 -31.33
CA PRO A 65 6.19 9.17 -32.35
C PRO A 65 7.57 8.63 -32.74
N GLU A 66 8.01 8.91 -33.96
CA GLU A 66 9.40 8.68 -34.32
C GLU A 66 10.30 9.61 -33.49
N ILE A 67 11.30 9.03 -32.84
CA ILE A 67 12.32 9.76 -32.07
C ILE A 67 13.66 9.47 -32.75
N GLU A 68 14.45 10.51 -32.97
CA GLU A 68 15.82 10.37 -33.47
C GLU A 68 16.66 9.55 -32.47
N ASP A 69 17.21 8.42 -32.91
CA ASP A 69 18.15 7.62 -32.12
C ASP A 69 19.52 8.29 -32.10
N GLN A 70 19.65 9.29 -31.23
CA GLN A 70 20.89 10.03 -31.07
C GLN A 70 21.93 9.17 -30.35
N PRO A 71 23.18 9.16 -30.84
CA PRO A 71 24.25 8.49 -30.09
C PRO A 71 24.39 9.13 -28.70
N PRO A 72 24.81 8.36 -27.69
CA PRO A 72 25.09 8.93 -26.38
C PRO A 72 26.12 10.07 -26.51
N ALA A 73 25.96 11.10 -25.68
CA ALA A 73 26.95 12.17 -25.62
C ALA A 73 28.34 11.58 -25.32
N PRO A 74 29.41 12.11 -25.92
CA PRO A 74 30.75 11.62 -25.63
C PRO A 74 31.05 11.80 -24.13
N GLU A 75 31.33 10.69 -23.46
CA GLU A 75 31.81 10.72 -22.09
C GLU A 75 33.29 11.18 -22.10
N PRO A 76 33.70 12.04 -21.15
CA PRO A 76 35.11 12.32 -20.96
C PRO A 76 35.79 11.05 -20.46
N ILE A 77 36.41 10.31 -21.38
CA ILE A 77 37.34 9.24 -21.05
C ILE A 77 38.66 9.93 -20.71
N PHE A 78 39.08 9.85 -19.44
CA PHE A 78 40.33 10.42 -18.94
C PHE A 78 41.55 9.90 -19.69
#